data_AF-G0VBX5-F1
#
_entry.id   AF-G0VBX5-F1
#
_cell.length_a   1.000
_cell.length_b   1.000
_cell.length_c   1.000
_cell.angle_alpha   90.00
_cell.angle_beta   90.00
_cell.angle_gamma   90.00
#
_symmetry.space_group_name_H-M   'P 1'
#
loop_
_entity.id
_entity.type
_entity.pdbx_description
1 polymer ?
#
loop_
_entity_poly.entity_id
_entity_poly.type
_entity_poly.pdbx_seq_one_letter_code
_entity_poly.pdbx_strand_id
1 'polypeptide(L)'
;MNPVKAVTDPGYKLQEVGLKSKDGMGLIFQVNVFAPHFLIMLLLPQLKAGKAKIIWISSLRSDQKYLSLQDLELLKTEEPYEGSKREIDLLHLATFKELKEMGITQYVTQPGIFTSQAFSQFLNPFTYYGMLLMLYFARLMGSTWHTIEGYTAACAPVYVALTSDKDCLQQDIKYGSATYRNGDEYVKLQELDNTACLDVYSFIRKKELEWSKELLNSTTGGSSF
;
A
#
# COMPACT_ATOMS: atom_id res chain seq x y z
N MET A 1 -21.27 14.73 -15.24
CA MET A 1 -20.00 14.72 -14.50
C MET A 1 -20.31 14.36 -13.05
N ASN A 2 -19.78 13.25 -12.52
CA ASN A 2 -20.03 12.85 -11.12
C ASN A 2 -18.94 13.49 -10.24
N PRO A 3 -19.26 14.48 -9.38
CA PRO A 3 -18.28 15.22 -8.60
C PRO A 3 -17.54 14.31 -7.60
N VAL A 4 -18.21 13.30 -7.04
CA VAL A 4 -17.58 12.29 -6.16
C VAL A 4 -16.50 11.51 -6.93
N LYS A 5 -16.80 11.08 -8.16
CA LYS A 5 -15.83 10.38 -8.99
C LYS A 5 -14.63 11.27 -9.32
N ALA A 6 -14.85 12.56 -9.61
CA ALA A 6 -13.79 13.49 -9.98
C ALA A 6 -12.76 13.74 -8.86
N VAL A 7 -13.20 13.71 -7.58
CA VAL A 7 -12.29 13.86 -6.43
C VAL A 7 -11.75 12.53 -5.90
N THR A 8 -12.37 11.41 -6.28
CA THR A 8 -11.90 10.05 -5.96
C THR A 8 -10.82 9.58 -6.94
N ASP A 9 -11.00 9.88 -8.22
CA ASP A 9 -10.12 9.50 -9.32
C ASP A 9 -9.80 10.72 -10.20
N PRO A 10 -8.96 11.64 -9.70
CA PRO A 10 -8.53 12.80 -10.48
C PRO A 10 -7.54 12.35 -11.55
N GLY A 11 -8.01 12.21 -12.80
CA GLY A 11 -7.20 11.81 -13.97
C GLY A 11 -6.14 12.83 -14.42
N TYR A 12 -5.72 13.75 -13.54
CA TYR A 12 -4.74 14.81 -13.80
C TYR A 12 -3.49 14.70 -12.92
N LYS A 13 -3.30 13.57 -12.20
CA LYS A 13 -2.09 13.33 -11.42
C LYS A 13 -0.92 13.03 -12.35
N LEU A 14 -0.01 13.98 -12.49
CA LEU A 14 1.29 13.74 -13.11
C LEU A 14 2.17 13.00 -12.10
N GLN A 15 2.59 11.79 -12.46
CA GLN A 15 3.57 11.01 -11.72
C GLN A 15 4.84 10.86 -12.58
N GLU A 16 6.00 10.81 -11.94
CA GLU A 16 7.25 10.60 -12.66
C GLU A 16 7.34 9.15 -13.15
N VAL A 17 7.61 8.98 -14.45
CA VAL A 17 7.68 7.68 -15.13
C VAL A 17 9.14 7.28 -15.35
N GLY A 18 9.45 5.99 -15.22
CA GLY A 18 10.78 5.45 -15.54
C GLY A 18 11.85 5.70 -14.48
N LEU A 19 11.46 6.15 -13.28
CA LEU A 19 12.41 6.39 -12.19
C LEU A 19 13.04 5.09 -11.71
N LYS A 20 14.36 5.11 -11.57
CA LYS A 20 15.15 4.06 -10.95
C LYS A 20 15.83 4.55 -9.69
N SER A 21 15.99 3.68 -8.72
CA SER A 21 16.84 3.94 -7.57
C SER A 21 18.32 3.88 -7.93
N LYS A 22 19.18 4.17 -6.95
CA LYS A 22 20.63 3.97 -7.06
C LYS A 22 21.02 2.51 -7.34
N ASP A 23 20.13 1.58 -7.00
CA ASP A 23 20.36 0.15 -7.16
C ASP A 23 19.82 -0.38 -8.50
N GLY A 24 19.36 0.52 -9.39
CA GLY A 24 18.92 0.18 -10.74
C GLY A 24 17.53 -0.43 -10.86
N MET A 25 16.83 -0.63 -9.73
CA MET A 25 15.44 -1.11 -9.66
C MET A 25 14.46 0.05 -9.85
N GLY A 26 13.28 -0.22 -10.41
CA GLY A 26 12.18 0.75 -10.43
C GLY A 26 11.90 1.33 -9.06
N LEU A 27 11.99 2.66 -8.94
CA LEU A 27 12.05 3.36 -7.66
C LEU A 27 10.79 3.14 -6.82
N ILE A 28 9.61 3.29 -7.45
CA ILE A 28 8.32 3.18 -6.75
C ILE A 28 8.05 1.74 -6.34
N PHE A 29 8.35 0.76 -7.21
CA PHE A 29 8.31 -0.66 -6.86
C PHE A 29 9.24 -0.97 -5.69
N GLN A 30 10.49 -0.49 -5.73
CA GLN A 30 11.46 -0.76 -4.68
C GLN A 30 11.01 -0.22 -3.33
N VAL A 31 10.60 1.05 -3.28
CA VAL A 31 10.26 1.73 -2.03
C VAL A 31 8.97 1.17 -1.41
N ASN A 32 7.94 0.93 -2.22
CA ASN A 32 6.62 0.56 -1.70
C ASN A 32 6.43 -0.95 -1.52
N VAL A 33 7.11 -1.77 -2.32
CA VAL A 33 6.84 -3.22 -2.42
C VAL A 33 8.06 -4.02 -2.01
N PHE A 34 9.14 -3.93 -2.79
CA PHE A 34 10.27 -4.84 -2.65
C PHE A 34 11.06 -4.64 -1.35
N ALA A 35 11.47 -3.41 -1.03
CA ALA A 35 12.29 -3.16 0.15
C ALA A 35 11.56 -3.49 1.47
N PRO A 36 10.28 -3.12 1.66
CA PRO A 36 9.52 -3.57 2.84
C PRO A 36 9.36 -5.09 2.91
N HIS A 37 9.08 -5.76 1.79
CA HIS A 37 9.02 -7.23 1.73
C HIS A 37 10.36 -7.85 2.13
N PHE A 38 11.45 -7.38 1.53
CA PHE A 38 12.78 -7.86 1.79
C PHE A 38 13.19 -7.67 3.26
N LEU A 39 12.84 -6.52 3.86
CA LEU A 39 13.04 -6.27 5.29
C LEU A 39 12.26 -7.26 6.16
N ILE A 40 11.00 -7.57 5.82
CA ILE A 40 10.22 -8.60 6.53
C ILE A 40 10.94 -9.95 6.47
N MET A 41 11.46 -10.34 5.30
CA MET A 41 12.19 -11.59 5.12
C MET A 41 13.46 -11.65 5.99
N LEU A 42 14.23 -10.55 6.07
CA LEU A 42 15.42 -10.46 6.92
C LEU A 42 15.09 -10.55 8.43
N LEU A 43 13.92 -10.06 8.83
CA LEU A 43 13.47 -10.04 10.22
C LEU A 43 12.61 -11.26 10.61
N LEU A 44 12.42 -12.23 9.71
CA LEU A 44 11.57 -13.40 9.94
C LEU A 44 11.79 -14.09 11.30
N PRO A 45 13.04 -14.37 11.75
CA PRO A 45 13.26 -14.99 13.06
C PRO A 45 12.69 -14.18 14.22
N GLN A 46 12.87 -12.86 14.20
CA GLN A 46 12.40 -11.93 15.22
C GLN A 46 10.87 -11.77 15.18
N LEU A 47 10.30 -11.68 13.97
CA LEU A 47 8.85 -11.61 13.78
C LEU A 47 8.17 -12.88 14.28
N LYS A 48 8.75 -14.05 13.99
CA LYS A 48 8.27 -15.34 14.50
C LYS A 48 8.35 -15.42 16.02
N ALA A 49 9.48 -15.05 16.61
CA ALA A 49 9.66 -15.06 18.06
C ALA A 49 8.65 -14.14 18.77
N GLY A 50 8.34 -12.98 18.18
CA GLY A 50 7.39 -12.01 18.70
C GLY A 50 5.93 -12.29 18.38
N LYS A 51 5.61 -13.32 17.57
CA LYS A 51 4.27 -13.54 16.97
C LYS A 51 3.73 -12.25 16.36
N ALA A 52 4.57 -11.61 15.55
CA ALA A 52 4.34 -10.25 15.09
C ALA A 52 3.13 -10.14 14.17
N LYS A 53 2.57 -8.94 14.12
CA LYS A 53 1.51 -8.54 13.19
C LYS A 53 2.08 -7.55 12.19
N ILE A 54 1.93 -7.86 10.90
CA ILE A 54 2.34 -7.03 9.77
C ILE A 54 1.10 -6.34 9.20
N ILE A 55 1.16 -5.02 9.03
CA ILE A 55 0.06 -4.23 8.48
C ILE A 55 0.56 -3.47 7.26
N TRP A 56 0.13 -3.89 6.09
CA TRP A 56 0.40 -3.20 4.84
C TRP A 56 -0.56 -2.03 4.64
N ILE A 57 -0.01 -0.89 4.20
CA ILE A 57 -0.80 0.28 3.80
C ILE A 57 -0.90 0.32 2.28
N SER A 58 -2.01 -0.19 1.76
CA SER A 58 -2.40 -0.13 0.35
C SER A 58 -3.12 1.19 0.06
N SER A 59 -3.97 1.20 -0.96
CA SER A 59 -4.80 2.34 -1.37
C SER A 59 -6.20 1.87 -1.75
N LEU A 60 -7.13 2.83 -1.81
CA LEU A 60 -8.42 2.66 -2.46
C LEU A 60 -8.25 2.37 -3.97
N ARG A 61 -7.22 2.97 -4.59
CA ARG A 61 -6.86 2.76 -6.00
C ARG A 61 -5.79 1.70 -6.10
N SER A 62 -6.21 0.46 -6.25
CA SER A 62 -5.33 -0.70 -6.48
C SER A 62 -6.03 -1.75 -7.34
N ASP A 63 -6.86 -1.31 -8.28
CA ASP A 63 -7.59 -2.16 -9.22
C ASP A 63 -6.64 -2.86 -10.20
N GLN A 64 -7.12 -3.94 -10.82
CA GLN A 64 -6.38 -4.74 -11.81
C GLN A 64 -5.82 -3.90 -12.98
N LYS A 65 -6.50 -2.81 -13.38
CA LYS A 65 -6.07 -1.96 -14.51
C LYS A 65 -4.72 -1.27 -14.29
N TYR A 66 -4.24 -1.16 -13.04
CA TYR A 66 -2.95 -0.55 -12.72
C TYR A 66 -1.79 -1.55 -12.76
N LEU A 67 -2.06 -2.83 -13.00
CA LEU A 67 -1.04 -3.87 -13.09
C LEU A 67 -0.72 -4.20 -14.55
N SER A 68 0.57 -4.24 -14.87
CA SER A 68 1.09 -4.76 -16.12
C SER A 68 2.17 -5.80 -15.82
N LEU A 69 1.95 -7.05 -16.24
CA LEU A 69 2.92 -8.13 -16.05
C LEU A 69 4.23 -7.90 -16.83
N GLN A 70 4.20 -7.03 -17.83
CA GLN A 70 5.38 -6.63 -18.61
C GLN A 70 6.12 -5.43 -18.00
N ASP A 71 5.65 -4.91 -16.85
CA ASP A 71 6.18 -3.73 -16.17
C ASP A 71 6.04 -3.81 -14.64
N LEU A 72 6.41 -4.95 -14.04
CA LEU A 72 6.35 -5.16 -12.58
C LEU A 72 7.37 -4.33 -11.77
N GLU A 73 8.28 -3.60 -12.42
CA GLU A 73 9.09 -2.57 -11.75
C GLU A 73 8.48 -1.17 -11.87
N LEU A 74 7.35 -1.04 -12.55
CA LEU A 74 6.58 0.21 -12.68
C LEU A 74 7.39 1.33 -13.37
N LEU A 75 8.12 0.97 -14.43
CA LEU A 75 8.99 1.89 -15.17
C LEU A 75 8.31 2.52 -16.38
N LYS A 76 7.24 1.91 -16.91
CA LYS A 76 6.55 2.35 -18.13
C LYS A 76 5.17 2.92 -17.84
N THR A 77 4.52 2.48 -16.77
CA THR A 77 3.19 2.96 -16.37
C THR A 77 3.20 4.44 -15.99
N GLU A 78 2.12 5.15 -16.33
CA GLU A 78 1.87 6.54 -15.91
C GLU A 78 1.29 6.62 -14.49
N GLU A 79 0.92 5.48 -13.90
CA GLU A 79 0.34 5.37 -12.55
C GLU A 79 1.14 4.41 -11.66
N PRO A 80 2.47 4.65 -11.47
CA PRO A 80 3.32 3.73 -10.71
C PRO A 80 2.93 3.64 -9.23
N TYR A 81 2.40 4.70 -8.63
CA TYR A 81 1.91 4.62 -7.25
C TYR A 81 0.78 3.60 -7.12
N GLU A 82 -0.27 3.71 -7.94
CA GLU A 82 -1.42 2.79 -7.93
C GLU A 82 -1.00 1.34 -8.27
N GLY A 83 -0.09 1.17 -9.24
CA GLY A 83 0.50 -0.14 -9.57
C GLY A 83 1.19 -0.78 -8.36
N SER A 84 1.99 -0.02 -7.62
CA SER A 84 2.66 -0.53 -6.41
C SER A 84 1.68 -0.93 -5.30
N LYS A 85 0.53 -0.24 -5.19
CA LYS A 85 -0.51 -0.58 -4.21
C LYS A 85 -1.25 -1.85 -4.61
N ARG A 86 -1.43 -2.09 -5.92
CA ARG A 86 -1.92 -3.37 -6.43
C ARG A 86 -0.93 -4.51 -6.16
N GLU A 87 0.36 -4.30 -6.32
CA GLU A 87 1.38 -5.30 -6.01
C GLU A 87 1.43 -5.64 -4.52
N ILE A 88 1.25 -4.67 -3.61
CA ILE A 88 1.10 -4.91 -2.17
C ILE A 88 -0.08 -5.83 -1.88
N ASP A 89 -1.24 -5.58 -2.48
CA ASP A 89 -2.43 -6.42 -2.29
C ASP A 89 -2.15 -7.87 -2.69
N LEU A 90 -1.51 -8.07 -3.85
CA LEU A 90 -1.18 -9.38 -4.40
C LEU A 90 -0.07 -10.09 -3.61
N LEU A 91 0.96 -9.36 -3.18
CA LEU A 91 2.02 -9.89 -2.33
C LEU A 91 1.47 -10.38 -1.00
N HIS A 92 0.60 -9.60 -0.38
CA HIS A 92 -0.10 -9.99 0.84
C HIS A 92 -0.92 -11.27 0.62
N LEU A 93 -1.75 -11.32 -0.42
CA LEU A 93 -2.55 -12.51 -0.76
C LEU A 93 -1.68 -13.75 -0.98
N ALA A 94 -0.49 -13.59 -1.55
CA ALA A 94 0.45 -14.68 -1.79
C ALA A 94 1.13 -15.20 -0.52
N THR A 95 1.33 -14.35 0.49
CA THR A 95 2.23 -14.63 1.63
C THR A 95 1.53 -14.84 2.97
N PHE A 96 0.30 -14.32 3.15
CA PHE A 96 -0.32 -14.29 4.48
C PHE A 96 -0.54 -15.68 5.10
N LYS A 97 -0.81 -16.71 4.30
CA LYS A 97 -1.04 -18.09 4.77
C LYS A 97 0.23 -18.72 5.31
N GLU A 98 1.32 -18.64 4.55
CA GLU A 98 2.63 -19.15 4.94
C GLU A 98 3.13 -18.43 6.20
N LEU A 99 3.01 -17.11 6.26
CA LEU A 99 3.37 -16.33 7.45
C LEU A 99 2.54 -16.74 8.67
N LYS A 100 1.24 -17.01 8.49
CA LYS A 100 0.35 -17.46 9.56
C LYS A 100 0.78 -18.81 10.14
N GLU A 101 1.22 -19.75 9.31
CA GLU A 101 1.78 -21.03 9.75
C GLU A 101 3.05 -20.85 10.60
N MET A 102 3.81 -19.77 10.35
CA MET A 102 4.95 -19.38 11.17
C MET A 102 4.57 -18.61 12.44
N GLY A 103 3.29 -18.34 12.67
CA GLY A 103 2.80 -17.57 13.82
C GLY A 103 2.85 -16.05 13.62
N ILE A 104 3.01 -15.57 12.39
CA ILE A 104 3.02 -14.16 12.01
C ILE A 104 1.71 -13.84 11.30
N THR A 105 0.98 -12.83 11.74
CA THR A 105 -0.25 -12.39 11.06
C THR A 105 0.05 -11.22 10.14
N GLN A 106 -0.69 -11.13 9.03
CA GLN A 106 -0.50 -10.13 8.00
C GLN A 106 -1.86 -9.63 7.54
N TYR A 107 -2.01 -8.33 7.37
CA TYR A 107 -3.25 -7.66 6.98
C TYR A 107 -2.96 -6.51 6.03
N VAL A 108 -3.94 -6.14 5.20
CA VAL A 108 -3.89 -4.97 4.32
C VAL A 108 -4.93 -3.95 4.75
N THR A 109 -4.52 -2.70 4.79
CA THR A 109 -5.40 -1.57 5.09
C THR A 109 -5.31 -0.49 4.02
N GLN A 110 -6.26 0.43 3.97
CA GLN A 110 -6.20 1.62 3.13
C GLN A 110 -6.78 2.85 3.85
N PRO A 111 -6.19 4.04 3.68
CA PRO A 111 -6.47 5.22 4.52
C PRO A 111 -7.68 6.06 4.08
N GLY A 112 -8.35 5.69 2.99
CA GLY A 112 -9.28 6.56 2.29
C GLY A 112 -8.54 7.71 1.58
N ILE A 113 -9.26 8.81 1.38
CA ILE A 113 -8.79 10.04 0.77
C ILE A 113 -8.69 11.10 1.86
N PHE A 114 -7.45 11.44 2.21
CA PHE A 114 -7.14 12.47 3.18
C PHE A 114 -6.09 13.44 2.65
N THR A 115 -6.03 14.63 3.22
CA THR A 115 -5.00 15.60 2.89
C THR A 115 -3.72 15.25 3.64
N SER A 116 -2.69 14.82 2.92
CA SER A 116 -1.35 14.65 3.49
C SER A 116 -0.52 15.93 3.32
N GLN A 117 0.54 16.07 4.12
CA GLN A 117 1.49 17.19 4.00
C GLN A 117 2.17 17.24 2.61
N ALA A 118 2.25 16.09 1.92
CA ALA A 118 2.78 16.03 0.57
C ALA A 118 1.93 16.81 -0.45
N PHE A 119 0.63 17.02 -0.20
CA PHE A 119 -0.23 17.81 -1.08
C PHE A 119 -0.15 19.31 -0.80
N SER A 120 0.07 19.72 0.45
CA SER A 120 0.09 21.14 0.82
C SER A 120 1.28 21.91 0.26
N GLN A 121 2.40 21.24 0.00
CA GLN A 121 3.60 21.88 -0.56
C GLN A 121 3.49 22.25 -2.05
N PHE A 122 2.54 21.66 -2.79
CA PHE A 122 2.35 21.90 -4.22
C PHE A 122 1.13 22.78 -4.53
N LEU A 123 0.34 23.14 -3.51
CA LEU A 123 -0.90 23.89 -3.69
C LEU A 123 -0.78 25.28 -3.04
N ASN A 124 -1.23 26.30 -3.74
CA ASN A 124 -1.40 27.62 -3.13
C ASN A 124 -2.60 27.58 -2.17
N PRO A 125 -2.73 28.54 -1.23
CA PRO A 125 -3.81 28.53 -0.25
C PRO A 125 -5.21 28.45 -0.90
N PHE A 126 -5.44 29.13 -2.02
CA PHE A 126 -6.73 29.12 -2.71
C PHE A 126 -7.10 27.73 -3.25
N THR A 127 -6.17 27.06 -3.94
CA THR A 127 -6.41 25.71 -4.47
C THR A 127 -6.47 24.67 -3.36
N TYR A 128 -5.73 24.85 -2.27
CA TYR A 128 -5.81 23.99 -1.09
C TYR A 128 -7.20 24.03 -0.44
N TYR A 129 -7.73 25.23 -0.14
CA TYR A 129 -9.07 25.35 0.43
C TYR A 129 -10.17 24.94 -0.55
N GLY A 130 -9.98 25.17 -1.86
CA GLY A 130 -10.88 24.67 -2.91
C GLY A 130 -10.94 23.13 -2.95
N MET A 131 -9.78 22.47 -2.87
CA MET A 131 -9.70 21.01 -2.77
C MET A 131 -10.41 20.51 -1.50
N LEU A 132 -10.13 21.11 -0.34
CA LEU A 132 -10.79 20.75 0.93
C LEU A 132 -12.31 20.85 0.81
N LEU A 133 -12.82 21.97 0.29
CA LEU A 133 -14.25 22.17 0.05
C LEU A 133 -14.85 21.05 -0.81
N MET A 134 -14.15 20.65 -1.88
CA MET A 134 -14.60 19.58 -2.76
C MET A 134 -14.58 18.20 -2.09
N LEU A 135 -13.59 17.91 -1.24
CA LEU A 135 -13.56 16.66 -0.46
C LEU A 135 -14.72 16.61 0.56
N TYR A 136 -14.98 17.71 1.27
CA TYR A 136 -16.12 17.82 2.17
C TYR A 136 -17.45 17.68 1.42
N PHE A 137 -17.58 18.31 0.26
CA PHE A 137 -18.77 18.16 -0.58
C PHE A 137 -18.99 16.70 -1.02
N ALA A 138 -17.93 16.00 -1.44
CA ALA A 138 -18.02 14.59 -1.80
C ALA A 138 -18.42 13.69 -0.62
N ARG A 139 -17.91 13.98 0.59
CA ARG A 139 -18.37 13.31 1.82
C ARG A 139 -19.86 13.54 2.06
N LEU A 140 -20.34 14.79 1.97
CA LEU A 140 -21.76 15.13 2.15
C LEU A 140 -22.66 14.42 1.14
N MET A 141 -22.19 14.25 -0.10
CA MET A 141 -22.88 13.48 -1.14
C MET A 141 -22.94 11.97 -0.85
N GLY A 142 -22.31 11.48 0.21
CA GLY A 142 -22.33 10.08 0.64
C GLY A 142 -21.08 9.28 0.29
N SER A 143 -19.99 9.92 -0.13
CA SER A 143 -18.73 9.21 -0.31
C SER A 143 -18.12 8.84 1.03
N THR A 144 -18.07 7.54 1.32
CA THR A 144 -17.54 7.02 2.58
C THR A 144 -16.02 7.09 2.66
N TRP A 145 -15.33 7.21 1.53
CA TRP A 145 -13.87 7.13 1.47
C TRP A 145 -13.15 8.45 1.75
N HIS A 146 -13.88 9.55 1.86
CA HIS A 146 -13.29 10.87 2.08
C HIS A 146 -13.04 11.09 3.58
N THR A 147 -11.94 10.56 4.09
CA THR A 147 -11.50 10.71 5.50
C THR A 147 -11.00 12.11 5.82
N ILE A 148 -10.46 12.82 4.81
CA ILE A 148 -9.99 14.22 4.83
C ILE A 148 -8.81 14.47 5.77
N GLU A 149 -8.83 13.95 7.00
CA GLU A 149 -7.82 14.14 8.03
C GLU A 149 -6.95 12.90 8.22
N GLY A 150 -5.71 13.10 8.65
CA GLY A 150 -4.79 12.00 8.94
C GLY A 150 -5.26 11.12 10.11
N TYR A 151 -5.96 11.70 11.08
CA TYR A 151 -6.48 10.97 12.25
C TYR A 151 -7.54 9.95 11.84
N THR A 152 -8.56 10.37 11.09
CA THR A 152 -9.62 9.48 10.59
C THR A 152 -9.07 8.49 9.56
N ALA A 153 -8.09 8.90 8.75
CA ALA A 153 -7.37 8.01 7.84
C ALA A 153 -6.61 6.87 8.55
N ALA A 154 -6.24 7.04 9.83
CA ALA A 154 -5.60 6.02 10.64
C ALA A 154 -6.57 5.01 11.27
N CYS A 155 -7.89 5.16 11.09
CA CYS A 155 -8.91 4.30 11.70
C CYS A 155 -8.68 2.79 11.40
N ALA A 156 -8.55 2.40 10.14
CA ALA A 156 -8.33 1.00 9.75
C ALA A 156 -7.00 0.41 10.25
N PRO A 157 -5.83 1.05 10.06
CA PRO A 157 -4.58 0.48 10.60
C PRO A 157 -4.59 0.39 12.13
N VAL A 158 -5.17 1.36 12.85
CA VAL A 158 -5.31 1.29 14.31
C VAL A 158 -6.25 0.14 14.72
N TYR A 159 -7.39 0.02 14.04
CA TYR A 159 -8.34 -1.08 14.28
C TYR A 159 -7.67 -2.44 14.10
N VAL A 160 -6.96 -2.65 12.98
CA VAL A 160 -6.25 -3.90 12.70
C VAL A 160 -5.12 -4.15 13.71
N ALA A 161 -4.39 -3.10 14.12
CA ALA A 161 -3.33 -3.23 15.11
C ALA A 161 -3.84 -3.71 16.47
N LEU A 162 -4.92 -3.10 16.96
CA LEU A 162 -5.45 -3.33 18.31
C LEU A 162 -6.39 -4.54 18.41
N THR A 163 -7.01 -4.97 17.30
CA THR A 163 -7.93 -6.11 17.32
C THR A 163 -7.17 -7.42 17.42
N SER A 164 -7.64 -8.33 18.28
CA SER A 164 -7.02 -9.65 18.44
C SER A 164 -7.31 -10.56 17.24
N ASP A 165 -6.28 -11.24 16.76
CA ASP A 165 -6.34 -12.03 15.52
C ASP A 165 -7.12 -13.33 15.65
N LYS A 166 -7.36 -13.81 16.88
CA LYS A 166 -7.81 -15.18 17.13
C LYS A 166 -9.18 -15.50 16.55
N ASP A 167 -10.11 -14.54 16.43
CA ASP A 167 -11.48 -14.83 15.98
C ASP A 167 -12.17 -13.72 15.16
N CYS A 168 -11.56 -12.53 15.01
CA CYS A 168 -12.29 -11.35 14.50
C CYS A 168 -11.79 -10.78 13.16
N LEU A 169 -10.53 -11.02 12.79
CA LEU A 169 -9.94 -10.43 11.58
C LEU A 169 -9.67 -11.49 10.50
N GLN A 170 -10.32 -11.31 9.36
CA GLN A 170 -10.02 -12.02 8.12
C GLN A 170 -8.76 -11.42 7.46
N GLN A 171 -7.90 -12.28 6.90
CA GLN A 171 -6.66 -11.87 6.25
C GLN A 171 -6.80 -11.78 4.73
N ASP A 172 -7.87 -12.29 4.13
CA ASP A 172 -8.14 -12.26 2.69
C ASP A 172 -8.98 -11.03 2.26
N ILE A 173 -9.11 -10.05 3.15
CA ILE A 173 -9.83 -8.81 2.90
C ILE A 173 -8.96 -7.58 3.20
N LYS A 174 -9.34 -6.45 2.61
CA LYS A 174 -8.74 -5.14 2.86
C LYS A 174 -9.61 -4.30 3.79
N TYR A 175 -9.02 -3.76 4.84
CA TYR A 175 -9.70 -2.87 5.79
C TYR A 175 -9.51 -1.41 5.40
N GLY A 176 -10.60 -0.70 5.14
CA GLY A 176 -10.59 0.70 4.73
C GLY A 176 -10.99 1.66 5.83
N SER A 177 -10.23 2.73 6.01
CA SER A 177 -10.67 3.87 6.81
C SER A 177 -11.76 4.60 6.03
N ALA A 178 -12.93 4.72 6.64
CA ALA A 178 -14.09 5.35 6.06
C ALA A 178 -14.70 6.34 7.05
N THR A 179 -15.54 7.24 6.53
CA THR A 179 -16.29 8.21 7.34
C THR A 179 -17.75 8.25 6.94
N TYR A 180 -18.62 8.48 7.91
CA TYR A 180 -20.00 8.85 7.66
C TYR A 180 -20.08 10.31 7.19
N ARG A 181 -21.28 10.75 6.78
CA ARG A 181 -21.50 12.13 6.30
C ARG A 181 -21.17 13.19 7.34
N ASN A 182 -21.35 12.87 8.62
CA ASN A 182 -21.04 13.75 9.76
C ASN A 182 -19.54 13.76 10.12
N GLY A 183 -18.72 12.89 9.52
CA GLY A 183 -17.28 12.81 9.76
C GLY A 183 -16.85 11.68 10.70
N ASP A 184 -17.79 11.01 11.38
CA ASP A 184 -17.48 9.89 12.27
C ASP A 184 -16.77 8.77 11.50
N GLU A 185 -15.62 8.32 12.01
CA GLU A 185 -14.81 7.27 11.40
C GLU A 185 -15.35 5.87 11.68
N TYR A 186 -15.17 4.98 10.71
CA TYR A 186 -15.43 3.55 10.86
C TYR A 186 -14.58 2.75 9.88
N VAL A 187 -14.52 1.44 10.10
CA VAL A 187 -13.81 0.52 9.20
C VAL A 187 -14.78 -0.09 8.20
N LYS A 188 -14.43 0.00 6.92
CA LYS A 188 -15.19 -0.58 5.81
C LYS A 188 -14.37 -1.64 5.09
N LEU A 189 -14.92 -2.85 4.97
CA LEU A 189 -14.25 -3.97 4.33
C LEU A 189 -14.31 -3.87 2.81
N GLN A 190 -13.27 -4.36 2.15
CA GLN A 190 -13.15 -4.45 0.70
C GLN A 190 -12.58 -5.81 0.33
N GLU A 191 -13.13 -6.43 -0.71
CA GLU A 191 -12.59 -7.66 -1.27
C GLU A 191 -11.26 -7.39 -1.96
N LEU A 192 -10.36 -8.38 -1.87
CA LEU A 192 -9.11 -8.37 -2.60
C LEU A 192 -9.23 -9.25 -3.83
N ASP A 193 -8.96 -8.68 -5.00
CA ASP A 193 -8.84 -9.45 -6.23
C ASP A 193 -7.46 -10.12 -6.30
N ASN A 194 -7.45 -11.44 -6.51
CA ASN A 194 -6.25 -12.28 -6.56
C ASN A 194 -5.70 -12.51 -7.98
N THR A 195 -6.26 -11.84 -8.98
CA THR A 195 -5.81 -11.96 -10.37
C THR A 195 -4.34 -11.58 -10.50
N ALA A 196 -3.54 -12.49 -11.10
CA ALA A 196 -2.08 -12.39 -11.27
C ALA A 196 -1.24 -12.45 -9.98
N CYS A 197 -1.82 -12.94 -8.87
CA CYS A 197 -1.13 -13.07 -7.59
C CYS A 197 0.17 -13.89 -7.67
N LEU A 198 0.16 -15.03 -8.37
CA LEU A 198 1.33 -15.91 -8.48
C LEU A 198 2.43 -15.30 -9.35
N ASP A 199 2.07 -14.57 -10.41
CA ASP A 199 3.03 -13.92 -11.30
C ASP A 199 3.81 -12.83 -10.55
N VAL A 200 3.09 -11.96 -9.84
CA VAL A 200 3.68 -10.90 -9.00
C VAL A 200 4.54 -11.50 -7.90
N TYR A 201 4.05 -12.53 -7.21
CA TYR A 201 4.82 -13.18 -6.15
C TYR A 201 6.11 -13.81 -6.69
N SER A 202 6.03 -14.53 -7.80
CA SER A 202 7.19 -15.17 -8.44
C SER A 202 8.26 -14.15 -8.84
N PHE A 203 7.83 -13.00 -9.35
CA PHE A 203 8.72 -11.88 -9.68
C PHE A 203 9.43 -11.33 -8.44
N ILE A 204 8.69 -11.03 -7.37
CA ILE A 204 9.25 -10.50 -6.12
C ILE A 204 10.22 -11.51 -5.48
N ARG A 205 9.88 -12.80 -5.47
CA ARG A 205 10.76 -13.87 -4.97
C ARG A 205 12.04 -14.01 -5.78
N LYS A 206 11.97 -13.85 -7.11
CA LYS A 206 13.17 -13.84 -7.95
C LYS A 206 14.10 -12.67 -7.57
N LYS A 207 13.56 -11.46 -7.39
CA LYS A 207 14.31 -10.29 -6.94
C LYS A 207 14.93 -10.49 -5.56
N GLU A 208 14.19 -11.09 -4.63
CA GLU A 208 14.67 -11.39 -3.28
C GLU A 208 15.90 -12.31 -3.32
N LEU A 209 15.86 -13.35 -4.15
CA LEU A 209 16.98 -14.29 -4.32
C LEU A 209 18.21 -13.63 -4.96
N GLU A 210 18.00 -12.75 -5.94
CA GLU A 210 19.07 -11.97 -6.57
C GLU A 210 19.77 -11.07 -5.53
N TRP A 211 18.98 -10.29 -4.78
CA TRP A 211 19.49 -9.36 -3.78
C TRP A 211 20.11 -10.03 -2.55
N SER A 212 19.58 -11.18 -2.12
CA SER A 212 20.17 -11.95 -1.03
C SER A 212 21.60 -12.38 -1.37
N LYS A 213 21.86 -12.74 -2.64
CA LYS A 213 23.21 -13.09 -3.10
C LYS A 213 24.14 -11.88 -3.13
N GLU A 214 23.65 -10.74 -3.61
CA GLU A 214 24.43 -9.49 -3.65
C GLU A 214 24.83 -9.04 -2.24
N LEU A 215 23.91 -9.08 -1.28
CA LEU A 215 24.19 -8.74 0.11
C LEU A 215 25.21 -9.69 0.73
N LEU A 216 25.07 -11.01 0.55
CA LEU A 216 26.05 -11.98 1.03
C LEU A 216 27.45 -11.70 0.46
N ASN A 217 27.54 -11.44 -0.85
CA ASN A 217 28.81 -11.12 -1.50
C ASN A 217 29.42 -9.80 -0.99
N SER A 218 28.59 -8.80 -0.68
CA SER A 218 29.07 -7.52 -0.11
C SER A 218 29.62 -7.69 1.31
N THR A 219 29.05 -8.61 2.10
CA THR A 219 29.52 -8.88 3.48
C THR A 219 30.78 -9.75 3.52
N THR A 220 31.00 -10.63 2.55
CA THR A 220 32.20 -11.49 2.47
C THR A 220 33.39 -10.81 1.81
N GLY A 221 33.17 -9.79 0.96
CA GLY A 221 34.24 -8.99 0.34
C GLY A 221 34.84 -7.89 1.23
N GLY A 222 34.28 -7.64 2.42
CA GLY A 222 34.71 -6.57 3.34
C GLY A 222 35.72 -6.98 4.42
N SER A 223 36.15 -8.23 4.46
CA SER A 223 37.14 -8.73 5.42
C SER A 223 38.56 -8.74 4.83
N SER A 224 39.11 -7.56 4.58
CA SER A 224 40.56 -7.35 4.47
C SER A 224 40.90 -6.02 5.14
N PHE A 225 41.06 -6.09 6.47
CA PHE A 225 41.81 -5.11 7.24
C PHE A 225 43.32 -5.38 7.10
#